data_AF-A0A661ZDW8-F1
#
_entry.id   AF-A0A661ZDW8-F1
#
_cell.length_a   1.000
_cell.length_b   1.000
_cell.length_c   1.000
_cell.angle_alpha   90.00
_cell.angle_beta   90.00
_cell.angle_gamma   90.00
#
_symmetry.space_group_name_H-M   'P 1'
#
loop_
_entity.id
_entity.type
_entity.pdbx_description
1 polymer ?
#
loop_
_entity_poly.entity_id
_entity_poly.type
_entity_poly.pdbx_seq_one_letter_code
_entity_poly.pdbx_strand_id
1 'polypeptide(L)'
;MNSLNYPLKFTFKIGTLSNDFTAKDADDHTIAYVRQKLFKLKEQVIVYSDEKKTSEKYYIKANKWLDFNTAYSFTTPEGTNLGKVARKGWKSLWKAKYELYDENDQQDLVIEEENPFAKVMDAMLSEIPILGMLTGYLFNPKYTVKRPDGMLVARVAKEKSFFGRRFSISKLADFEQGEETRILLGSMMMLLLERRRG
;
A
#
# COMPACT_ATOMS: atom_id res chain seq x y z
N MET A 1 -11.07 19.28 2.93
CA MET A 1 -11.10 17.81 3.06
C MET A 1 -11.33 17.50 4.52
N ASN A 2 -12.30 16.65 4.88
CA ASN A 2 -12.42 16.20 6.27
C ASN A 2 -11.10 15.56 6.66
N SER A 3 -10.46 16.07 7.72
CA SER A 3 -9.22 15.52 8.25
C SER A 3 -9.45 14.05 8.57
N LEU A 4 -8.68 13.15 7.97
CA LEU A 4 -8.78 11.73 8.29
C LEU A 4 -8.25 11.50 9.70
N ASN A 5 -8.97 10.70 10.48
CA ASN A 5 -8.55 10.34 11.82
C ASN A 5 -7.66 9.09 11.79
N TYR A 6 -6.40 9.25 12.21
CA TYR A 6 -5.41 8.18 12.21
C TYR A 6 -5.42 7.41 13.54
N PRO A 7 -5.07 6.10 13.56
CA PRO A 7 -4.58 5.31 12.43
C PRO A 7 -5.70 4.85 11.48
N LEU A 8 -5.39 4.82 10.19
CA LEU A 8 -6.25 4.22 9.18
C LEU A 8 -6.08 2.71 9.21
N LYS A 9 -7.18 1.96 9.17
CA LYS A 9 -7.21 0.50 9.24
C LYS A 9 -7.65 -0.09 7.92
N PHE A 10 -6.87 -1.03 7.39
CA PHE A 10 -7.10 -1.72 6.14
C PHE A 10 -7.39 -3.18 6.44
N THR A 11 -8.51 -3.71 5.94
CA THR A 11 -8.89 -5.11 6.15
C THR A 11 -9.22 -5.76 4.81
N PHE A 12 -8.36 -6.68 4.39
CA PHE A 12 -8.60 -7.49 3.22
C PHE A 12 -9.79 -8.45 3.41
N LYS A 13 -10.61 -8.57 2.37
CA LYS A 13 -11.71 -9.53 2.37
C LYS A 13 -11.17 -10.96 2.15
N ILE A 14 -11.93 -11.92 2.62
CA ILE A 14 -11.67 -13.36 2.48
C ILE A 14 -12.80 -13.91 1.61
N GLY A 15 -12.49 -14.84 0.69
CA GLY A 15 -13.48 -15.52 -0.14
C GLY A 15 -13.98 -14.72 -1.34
N THR A 16 -13.43 -13.52 -1.59
CA THR A 16 -13.68 -12.75 -2.81
C THR A 16 -12.76 -13.25 -3.94
N LEU A 17 -13.30 -13.30 -5.17
CA LEU A 17 -12.50 -13.63 -6.36
C LEU A 17 -11.53 -12.52 -6.77
N SER A 18 -11.74 -11.30 -6.26
CA SER A 18 -10.91 -10.13 -6.53
C SER A 18 -10.01 -9.86 -5.33
N ASN A 19 -8.82 -9.28 -5.56
CA ASN A 19 -8.01 -8.76 -4.47
C ASN A 19 -8.61 -7.42 -4.02
N ASP A 20 -9.27 -7.41 -2.87
CA ASP A 20 -10.01 -6.25 -2.34
C ASP A 20 -9.92 -6.11 -0.82
N PHE A 21 -10.12 -4.88 -0.34
CA PHE A 21 -10.10 -4.52 1.08
C PHE A 21 -10.95 -3.29 1.38
N THR A 22 -11.37 -3.16 2.64
CA THR A 22 -11.97 -1.93 3.18
C THR A 22 -10.90 -1.12 3.92
N ALA A 23 -10.93 0.20 3.78
CA ALA A 23 -10.17 1.14 4.59
C ALA A 23 -11.12 1.95 5.50
N LYS A 24 -10.78 2.05 6.78
CA LYS A 24 -11.52 2.79 7.80
C LYS A 24 -10.62 3.75 8.55
N ASP A 25 -11.19 4.81 9.10
CA ASP A 25 -10.48 5.72 10.01
C ASP A 25 -10.45 5.18 11.46
N ALA A 26 -9.88 5.97 12.37
CA ALA A 26 -9.80 5.64 13.79
C ALA A 26 -11.17 5.49 14.47
N ASP A 27 -12.18 6.20 13.96
CA ASP A 27 -13.56 6.21 14.45
C ASP A 27 -14.43 5.11 13.82
N ASP A 28 -13.81 4.20 13.06
CA ASP A 28 -14.44 3.09 12.35
C ASP A 28 -15.36 3.50 11.18
N HIS A 29 -15.28 4.75 10.72
CA HIS A 29 -15.93 5.19 9.50
C HIS A 29 -15.22 4.63 8.26
N THR A 30 -16.00 4.10 7.32
CA THR A 30 -15.45 3.65 6.04
C THR A 30 -15.05 4.85 5.19
N ILE A 31 -13.75 4.95 4.88
CA ILE A 31 -13.20 6.01 4.04
C ILE A 31 -13.06 5.57 2.59
N ALA A 32 -12.84 4.27 2.38
CA ALA A 32 -12.75 3.67 1.05
C ALA A 32 -13.02 2.16 1.04
N TYR A 33 -13.47 1.67 -0.10
CA TYR A 33 -13.39 0.25 -0.46
C TYR A 33 -12.59 0.12 -1.75
N VAL A 34 -11.54 -0.71 -1.72
CA VAL A 34 -10.57 -0.84 -2.81
C VAL A 34 -10.74 -2.19 -3.48
N ARG A 35 -10.83 -2.19 -4.81
CA ARG A 35 -10.97 -3.41 -5.59
C ARG A 35 -10.04 -3.42 -6.79
N GLN A 36 -9.20 -4.44 -6.88
CA GLN A 36 -8.41 -4.73 -8.07
C GLN A 36 -9.26 -5.49 -9.10
N LYS A 37 -9.40 -4.93 -10.31
CA LYS A 37 -9.99 -5.63 -11.44
C LYS A 37 -8.90 -6.42 -12.16
N LEU A 38 -9.04 -7.74 -12.17
CA LEU A 38 -8.15 -8.67 -12.87
C LEU A 38 -8.62 -8.82 -14.32
N PHE A 39 -8.21 -7.93 -15.22
CA PHE A 39 -8.40 -8.11 -16.66
C PHE A 39 -7.11 -8.58 -17.32
N LYS A 40 -7.23 -9.41 -18.37
CA LYS A 40 -6.07 -9.95 -19.13
C LYS A 40 -5.19 -8.87 -19.78
N LEU A 41 -5.70 -7.66 -20.02
CA LEU A 41 -5.04 -6.63 -20.83
C LEU A 41 -4.62 -5.39 -20.06
N LYS A 42 -5.30 -5.03 -18.96
CA LYS A 42 -4.99 -3.85 -18.13
C LYS A 42 -5.37 -4.10 -16.68
N GLU A 43 -4.38 -4.09 -15.79
CA GLU A 43 -4.64 -4.06 -14.35
C GLU A 43 -5.09 -2.66 -13.95
N GLN A 44 -6.27 -2.56 -13.32
CA GLN A 44 -6.81 -1.33 -12.77
C GLN A 44 -7.34 -1.60 -11.36
N VAL A 45 -6.99 -0.73 -10.43
CA VAL A 45 -7.58 -0.68 -9.10
C VAL A 45 -8.55 0.48 -9.05
N ILE A 46 -9.72 0.25 -8.46
CA ILE A 46 -10.73 1.28 -8.24
C ILE A 46 -10.90 1.47 -6.73
N VAL A 47 -10.90 2.73 -6.32
CA VAL A 47 -11.13 3.15 -4.94
C VAL A 47 -12.53 3.75 -4.87
N TYR A 48 -13.44 3.05 -4.22
CA TYR A 48 -14.82 3.47 -3.99
C TYR A 48 -14.96 4.23 -2.67
N SER A 49 -16.03 5.02 -2.54
CA SER A 49 -16.39 5.71 -1.30
C SER A 49 -16.65 4.76 -0.13
N ASP A 50 -17.23 3.60 -0.43
CA ASP A 50 -17.74 2.64 0.54
C ASP A 50 -17.90 1.26 -0.10
N GLU A 51 -18.25 0.28 0.72
CA GLU A 51 -18.42 -1.12 0.31
C GLU A 51 -19.63 -1.35 -0.61
N LYS A 52 -20.62 -0.44 -0.60
CA LYS A 52 -21.76 -0.46 -1.53
C LYS A 52 -21.38 0.07 -2.92
N LYS A 53 -20.14 0.59 -3.06
CA LYS A 53 -19.61 1.18 -4.29
C LYS A 53 -20.44 2.37 -4.77
N THR A 54 -20.94 3.18 -3.83
CA THR A 54 -21.84 4.30 -4.15
C THR A 54 -21.20 5.31 -5.10
N SER A 55 -19.92 5.64 -4.92
CA SER A 55 -19.16 6.44 -5.89
C SER A 55 -17.72 5.97 -6.05
N GLU A 56 -17.17 6.17 -7.25
CA GLU A 56 -15.74 5.97 -7.54
C GLU A 56 -15.00 7.25 -7.15
N LYS A 57 -14.00 7.15 -6.27
CA LYS A 57 -13.20 8.29 -5.80
C LYS A 57 -11.88 8.41 -6.56
N TYR A 58 -11.24 7.27 -6.85
CA TYR A 58 -9.92 7.26 -7.50
C TYR A 58 -9.73 6.02 -8.37
N TYR A 59 -8.84 6.16 -9.36
CA TYR A 59 -8.30 5.06 -10.14
C TYR A 59 -6.79 4.97 -9.92
N ILE A 60 -6.30 3.74 -9.82
CA ILE A 60 -4.87 3.43 -9.86
C ILE A 60 -4.63 2.51 -11.06
N LYS A 61 -3.87 2.98 -12.04
CA LYS A 61 -3.66 2.29 -13.32
C LYS A 61 -2.18 2.07 -13.57
N ALA A 62 -1.81 0.85 -13.96
CA ALA A 62 -0.45 0.55 -14.36
C ALA A 62 -0.09 1.29 -15.66
N ASN A 63 1.07 1.93 -15.68
CA ASN A 63 1.69 2.49 -16.88
C ASN A 63 3.20 2.21 -16.90
N LYS A 64 3.77 2.18 -18.11
CA LYS A 64 5.22 2.22 -18.28
C LYS A 64 5.68 3.66 -18.10
N TRP A 65 6.79 3.85 -17.38
CA TRP A 65 7.40 5.16 -17.21
C TRP A 65 8.89 5.06 -17.53
N LEU A 66 9.50 6.15 -18.01
CA LEU A 66 10.80 6.12 -18.70
C LEU A 66 11.88 5.34 -17.92
N ASP A 67 11.96 5.59 -16.61
CA ASP A 67 12.97 5.01 -15.71
C ASP A 67 12.47 3.77 -14.94
N PHE A 68 11.24 3.29 -15.21
CA PHE A 68 10.60 2.25 -14.43
C PHE A 68 9.83 1.25 -15.29
N ASN A 69 10.09 -0.04 -15.06
CA ASN A 69 9.40 -1.09 -15.81
C ASN A 69 7.89 -1.16 -15.48
N THR A 70 7.48 -0.75 -14.26
CA THR A 70 6.07 -0.50 -13.92
C THR A 70 5.94 0.64 -12.91
N ALA A 71 5.15 1.65 -13.25
CA ALA A 71 4.59 2.65 -12.34
C ALA A 71 3.06 2.53 -12.32
N TYR A 72 2.43 3.09 -11.30
CA TYR A 72 0.99 3.10 -11.13
C TYR A 72 0.52 4.53 -10.89
N SER A 73 -0.19 5.09 -11.87
CA SER A 73 -0.66 6.48 -11.82
C SER A 73 -2.00 6.58 -11.11
N PHE A 74 -2.18 7.67 -10.38
CA PHE A 74 -3.36 8.01 -9.59
C PHE A 74 -4.18 9.06 -10.30
N THR A 75 -5.47 8.80 -10.52
CA THR A 75 -6.37 9.80 -11.10
C THR A 75 -7.70 9.86 -10.38
N THR A 76 -8.35 11.02 -10.41
CA THR A 76 -9.78 11.13 -10.09
C THR A 76 -10.64 10.59 -11.25
N PRO A 77 -11.97 10.42 -11.08
CA PRO A 77 -12.89 10.06 -12.17
C PRO A 77 -12.88 11.07 -13.31
N GLU A 78 -12.64 12.34 -13.01
CA GLU A 78 -12.56 13.45 -13.97
C GLU A 78 -11.23 13.42 -14.77
N GLY A 79 -10.28 12.56 -14.39
CA GLY A 79 -8.99 12.44 -15.05
C GLY A 79 -7.89 13.33 -14.47
N THR A 80 -8.15 14.04 -13.37
CA THR A 80 -7.12 14.84 -12.67
C THR A 80 -6.00 13.95 -12.19
N ASN A 81 -4.75 14.27 -12.55
CA ASN A 81 -3.56 13.57 -12.07
C ASN A 81 -3.31 13.88 -10.59
N LEU A 82 -3.07 12.86 -9.78
CA LEU A 82 -2.75 12.97 -8.36
C LEU A 82 -1.34 12.44 -8.04
N GLY A 83 -0.57 12.11 -9.08
CA GLY A 83 0.76 11.54 -8.97
C GLY A 83 0.79 10.04 -9.25
N LYS A 84 1.82 9.36 -8.76
CA LYS A 84 2.04 7.94 -9.04
C LYS A 84 2.89 7.25 -7.97
N VAL A 85 2.80 5.93 -7.91
CA VAL A 85 3.74 5.08 -7.18
C VAL A 85 4.53 4.20 -8.14
N ALA A 86 5.85 4.19 -7.98
CA ALA A 86 6.74 3.36 -8.77
C ALA A 86 7.55 2.44 -7.86
N ARG A 87 7.62 1.17 -8.21
CA ARG A 87 8.40 0.20 -7.44
C ARG A 87 9.85 0.20 -7.92
N LYS A 88 10.81 0.42 -7.02
CA LYS A 88 12.24 0.25 -7.32
C LYS A 88 12.69 -1.18 -7.05
N GLY A 89 13.62 -1.67 -7.88
CA GLY A 89 14.41 -2.85 -7.57
C GLY A 89 13.71 -4.19 -7.80
N TRP A 90 13.39 -4.52 -9.06
CA TRP A 90 12.84 -5.85 -9.42
C TRP A 90 13.79 -7.01 -9.09
N LYS A 91 15.10 -6.74 -9.00
CA LYS A 91 16.12 -7.75 -8.66
C LYS A 91 16.19 -8.10 -7.18
N SER A 92 15.56 -7.31 -6.30
CA SER A 92 15.55 -7.60 -4.86
C SER A 92 14.24 -8.27 -4.46
N LEU A 93 14.30 -9.57 -4.22
CA LEU A 93 13.26 -10.29 -3.49
C LEU A 93 13.22 -9.85 -2.01
N TRP A 94 14.23 -9.12 -1.54
CA TRP A 94 14.53 -8.92 -0.13
C TRP A 94 14.07 -7.58 0.47
N LYS A 95 14.01 -6.50 -0.32
CA LYS A 95 13.62 -5.17 0.17
C LYS A 95 12.56 -4.54 -0.72
N ALA A 96 11.38 -4.31 -0.16
CA ALA A 96 10.35 -3.50 -0.78
C ALA A 96 10.70 -2.01 -0.66
N LYS A 97 10.85 -1.34 -1.81
CA LYS A 97 11.03 0.11 -1.94
C LYS A 97 10.10 0.64 -3.02
N TYR A 98 9.27 1.61 -2.65
CA TYR A 98 8.34 2.29 -3.53
C TYR A 98 8.62 3.79 -3.46
N GLU A 99 8.71 4.43 -4.59
CA GLU A 99 8.84 5.88 -4.70
C GLU A 99 7.48 6.45 -5.11
N LEU A 100 7.08 7.51 -4.42
CA LEU A 100 5.90 8.29 -4.74
C LEU A 100 6.34 9.58 -5.43
N TYR A 101 5.54 9.97 -6.39
CA TYR A 101 5.75 11.17 -7.18
C TYR A 101 4.47 11.98 -7.16
N ASP A 102 4.63 13.30 -7.10
CA ASP A 102 3.54 14.26 -7.17
C ASP A 102 2.92 14.34 -8.57
N GLU A 103 1.91 15.20 -8.72
CA GLU A 103 1.22 15.46 -9.99
C GLU A 103 2.13 16.06 -11.07
N ASN A 104 3.29 16.61 -10.70
CA ASN A 104 4.31 17.21 -11.57
C ASN A 104 5.48 16.26 -11.84
N ASP A 105 5.35 14.98 -11.47
CA ASP A 105 6.39 13.96 -11.58
C ASP A 105 7.65 14.23 -10.73
N GLN A 106 7.53 15.04 -9.67
CA GLN A 106 8.59 15.23 -8.69
C GLN A 106 8.50 14.15 -7.61
N GLN A 107 9.63 13.49 -7.34
CA GLN A 107 9.71 12.50 -6.27
C GLN A 107 9.71 13.20 -4.91
N ASP A 108 8.65 13.03 -4.13
CA ASP A 108 8.50 13.71 -2.84
C ASP A 108 8.47 12.73 -1.66
N LEU A 109 8.16 11.45 -1.88
CA LEU A 109 8.06 10.47 -0.80
C LEU A 109 8.63 9.11 -1.20
N VAL A 110 9.09 8.36 -0.21
CA VAL A 110 9.55 6.98 -0.36
C VAL A 110 8.93 6.09 0.71
N ILE A 111 8.33 4.98 0.28
CA ILE A 111 7.88 3.89 1.15
C ILE A 111 8.94 2.80 1.12
N GLU A 112 9.49 2.46 2.29
CA GLU A 112 10.47 1.38 2.40
C GLU A 112 10.28 0.56 3.67
N GLU A 113 10.68 -0.70 3.59
CA GLU A 113 10.64 -1.61 4.73
C GLU A 113 11.60 -1.19 5.85
N GLU A 114 11.08 -1.13 7.09
CA GLU A 114 11.78 -0.64 8.28
C GLU A 114 12.91 -1.58 8.73
N ASN A 115 12.69 -2.90 8.63
CA ASN A 115 13.72 -3.90 8.93
C ASN A 115 13.68 -5.07 7.94
N PRO A 116 14.38 -4.97 6.79
CA PRO A 116 14.43 -6.03 5.78
C PRO A 116 15.18 -7.29 6.27
N PHE A 117 16.10 -7.15 7.24
CA PHE A 117 16.95 -8.26 7.70
C PHE A 117 16.17 -9.28 8.53
N ALA A 118 15.09 -8.84 9.18
CA ALA A 118 14.19 -9.76 9.86
C ALA A 118 13.63 -10.83 8.88
N LYS A 119 13.30 -10.46 7.61
CA LYS A 119 12.78 -11.40 6.60
C LYS A 119 13.78 -12.50 6.26
N VAL A 120 15.07 -12.16 6.29
CA VAL A 120 16.17 -13.08 5.99
C VAL A 120 16.27 -14.15 7.07
N MET A 121 16.25 -13.73 8.34
CA MET A 121 16.31 -14.67 9.47
C MET A 121 15.12 -15.63 9.46
N ASP A 122 13.93 -15.16 9.13
CA ASP A 122 12.74 -16.00 9.07
C ASP A 122 12.73 -16.97 7.88
N ALA A 123 13.18 -16.52 6.70
CA ALA A 123 13.36 -17.40 5.55
C ALA A 123 14.36 -18.54 5.86
N MET A 124 15.48 -18.23 6.54
CA MET A 124 16.44 -19.25 6.97
C MET A 124 15.85 -20.21 8.02
N LEU A 125 15.04 -19.72 8.95
CA LEU A 125 14.39 -20.55 9.98
C LEU A 125 13.23 -21.38 9.42
N SER A 126 12.65 -20.99 8.28
CA SER A 126 11.54 -21.71 7.63
C SER A 126 11.92 -23.03 6.97
N GLU A 127 13.23 -23.27 6.73
CA GLU A 127 13.75 -24.55 6.24
C GLU A 127 13.71 -25.66 7.32
N ILE A 128 13.49 -25.31 8.58
CA ILE A 128 13.35 -26.26 9.69
C ILE A 128 11.87 -26.68 9.77
N PRO A 129 11.51 -27.96 9.53
CA PRO A 129 10.11 -28.40 9.34
C PRO A 129 9.13 -28.04 10.48
N ILE A 130 9.62 -27.94 11.71
CA ILE A 130 8.81 -27.62 12.90
C ILE A 130 8.68 -26.10 13.09
N LEU A 131 9.67 -25.31 12.69
CA LEU A 131 9.67 -23.84 12.80
C LEU A 131 9.01 -23.18 11.58
N GLY A 132 9.09 -23.80 10.40
CA GLY A 132 8.43 -23.33 9.17
C GLY A 132 6.91 -23.26 9.24
N MET A 133 6.26 -23.97 10.17
CA MET A 133 4.82 -23.84 10.44
C MET A 133 4.47 -22.57 11.25
N LEU A 134 5.44 -21.93 11.91
CA LEU A 134 5.23 -20.77 12.78
C LEU A 134 5.74 -19.45 12.16
N THR A 135 6.62 -19.51 11.16
CA THR A 135 7.26 -18.34 10.52
C THR A 135 6.24 -17.38 9.87
N GLY A 136 5.24 -17.92 9.18
CA GLY A 136 4.14 -17.13 8.61
C GLY A 136 3.31 -16.32 9.62
N TYR A 137 3.36 -16.68 10.91
CA TYR A 137 2.68 -16.00 12.01
C TYR A 137 3.54 -14.90 12.68
N LEU A 138 4.85 -14.92 12.45
CA LEU A 138 5.82 -14.03 13.11
C LEU A 138 6.17 -12.80 12.26
N PHE A 139 5.94 -12.85 10.95
CA PHE A 139 6.24 -11.75 10.05
C PHE A 139 5.19 -10.63 10.05
N ASN A 140 5.47 -9.58 10.84
CA ASN A 140 4.73 -8.33 10.88
C ASN A 140 5.55 -7.21 10.20
N PRO A 141 5.61 -7.18 8.85
CA PRO A 141 6.37 -6.16 8.15
C PRO A 141 5.84 -4.76 8.50
N LYS A 142 6.78 -3.85 8.70
CA LYS A 142 6.54 -2.43 8.87
C LYS A 142 7.24 -1.69 7.75
N TYR A 143 6.56 -0.70 7.20
CA TYR A 143 7.05 0.16 6.15
C TYR A 143 6.99 1.59 6.65
N THR A 144 8.07 2.33 6.47
CA THR A 144 8.13 3.75 6.76
C THR A 144 7.89 4.54 5.49
N VAL A 145 7.19 5.67 5.61
CA VAL A 145 7.07 6.67 4.57
C VAL A 145 7.92 7.87 4.95
N LYS A 146 8.88 8.23 4.10
CA LYS A 146 9.85 9.30 4.33
C LYS A 146 9.78 10.37 3.25
N ARG A 147 10.00 11.61 3.63
CA ARG A 147 10.33 12.73 2.73
C ARG A 147 11.80 12.66 2.26
N PRO A 148 12.22 13.50 1.28
CA PRO A 148 13.58 13.45 0.74
C PRO A 148 14.64 13.89 1.76
N ASP A 149 14.24 14.70 2.75
CA ASP A 149 15.05 15.12 3.90
C ASP A 149 15.24 14.00 4.95
N GLY A 150 14.58 12.85 4.78
CA GLY A 150 14.63 11.71 5.70
C GLY A 150 13.57 11.74 6.81
N MET A 151 12.73 12.78 6.86
CA MET A 151 11.66 12.91 7.85
C MET A 151 10.62 11.80 7.68
N LEU A 152 10.31 11.09 8.78
CA LEU A 152 9.28 10.07 8.82
C LEU A 152 7.90 10.72 8.95
N VAL A 153 7.06 10.59 7.93
CA VAL A 153 5.72 11.20 7.91
C VAL A 153 4.62 10.20 8.20
N ALA A 154 4.79 8.94 7.83
CA ALA A 154 3.83 7.88 8.12
C ALA A 154 4.51 6.51 8.31
N ARG A 155 3.77 5.58 8.91
CA ARG A 155 4.17 4.17 9.02
C ARG A 155 3.02 3.27 8.63
N VAL A 156 3.27 2.33 7.73
CA VAL A 156 2.37 1.23 7.38
C VAL A 156 2.80 -0.02 8.15
N ALA A 157 1.90 -0.72 8.81
CA ALA A 157 2.23 -1.94 9.56
C ALA A 157 1.22 -3.06 9.28
N LYS A 158 1.70 -4.31 9.24
CA LYS A 158 0.82 -5.48 9.32
C LYS A 158 0.40 -5.68 10.78
N GLU A 159 -0.91 -5.81 10.99
CA GLU A 159 -1.51 -6.07 12.29
C GLU A 159 -1.66 -7.56 12.54
N LYS A 160 -1.46 -7.97 13.80
CA LYS A 160 -1.74 -9.36 14.22
C LYS A 160 -3.19 -9.68 13.93
N SER A 161 -3.41 -10.70 13.10
CA SER A 161 -4.74 -11.22 12.78
C SER A 161 -4.62 -12.68 12.38
N PHE A 162 -5.63 -13.48 12.70
CA PHE A 162 -5.62 -14.93 12.44
C PHE A 162 -5.31 -15.30 10.99
N PHE A 163 -5.65 -14.41 10.04
CA PHE A 163 -5.42 -14.59 8.59
C PHE A 163 -4.42 -13.60 7.98
N GLY A 164 -3.65 -12.85 8.80
CA GLY A 164 -2.65 -11.89 8.30
C GLY A 164 -3.20 -10.80 7.35
N ARG A 165 -4.48 -10.43 7.51
CA ARG A 165 -5.26 -9.64 6.54
C ARG A 165 -5.45 -8.17 6.91
N ARG A 166 -4.94 -7.77 8.07
CA ARG A 166 -5.13 -6.44 8.65
C ARG A 166 -3.84 -5.65 8.55
N PHE A 167 -3.97 -4.40 8.14
CA PHE A 167 -2.87 -3.44 8.07
C PHE A 167 -3.34 -2.10 8.64
N SER A 168 -2.39 -1.27 9.05
CA SER A 168 -2.66 0.07 9.53
C SER A 168 -1.71 1.07 8.87
N ILE A 169 -2.15 2.32 8.75
CA ILE A 169 -1.30 3.48 8.46
C ILE A 169 -1.42 4.43 9.65
N SER A 170 -0.30 4.76 10.26
CA SER A 170 -0.19 5.78 11.31
C SER A 170 0.45 7.03 10.76
N LYS A 171 -0.13 8.20 11.08
CA LYS A 171 0.49 9.51 10.85
C LYS A 171 1.55 9.75 11.92
N LEU A 172 2.76 10.12 11.50
CA LEU A 172 3.91 10.38 12.38
C LEU A 172 4.32 11.85 12.39
N ALA A 173 3.94 12.60 11.35
CA ALA A 173 4.12 14.04 11.27
C ALA A 173 2.99 14.68 10.44
N ASP A 174 2.92 16.00 10.44
CA ASP A 174 1.96 16.72 9.61
C ASP A 174 2.28 16.59 8.12
N PHE A 175 1.22 16.33 7.34
CA PHE A 175 1.31 16.17 5.91
C PHE A 175 1.24 17.53 5.21
N GLU A 176 2.08 17.69 4.21
CA GLU A 176 2.01 18.78 3.25
C GLU A 176 0.85 18.56 2.29
N GLN A 177 0.54 19.59 1.49
CA GLN A 177 -0.57 19.53 0.56
C GLN A 177 -0.39 18.39 -0.45
N GLY A 178 -1.43 17.57 -0.61
CA GLY A 178 -1.44 16.44 -1.55
C GLY A 178 -0.77 15.17 -1.00
N GLU A 179 0.13 15.27 -0.01
CA GLU A 179 0.84 14.11 0.54
C GLU A 179 -0.11 13.07 1.11
N GLU A 180 -1.13 13.49 1.88
CA GLU A 180 -2.09 12.55 2.50
C GLU A 180 -2.74 11.63 1.45
N THR A 181 -3.11 12.20 0.30
CA THR A 181 -3.72 11.44 -0.80
C THR A 181 -2.71 10.50 -1.46
N ARG A 182 -1.49 10.96 -1.72
CA ARG A 182 -0.42 10.14 -2.32
C ARG A 182 0.01 9.00 -1.41
N ILE A 183 0.17 9.27 -0.11
CA ILE A 183 0.47 8.27 0.92
C ILE A 183 -0.63 7.22 0.97
N LEU A 184 -1.90 7.64 0.96
CA LEU A 184 -3.05 6.74 0.99
C LEU A 184 -3.08 5.83 -0.24
N LEU A 185 -3.09 6.40 -1.45
CA LEU A 185 -3.18 5.65 -2.71
C LEU A 185 -1.94 4.79 -2.96
N GLY A 186 -0.76 5.33 -2.66
CA GLY A 186 0.51 4.61 -2.71
C GLY A 186 0.54 3.40 -1.79
N SER A 187 0.10 3.56 -0.54
CA SER A 187 0.01 2.47 0.42
C SER A 187 -1.03 1.43 0.01
N MET A 188 -2.19 1.86 -0.50
CA MET A 188 -3.22 0.96 -1.04
C MET A 188 -2.66 0.06 -2.16
N MET A 189 -1.95 0.65 -3.12
CA MET A 189 -1.34 -0.10 -4.22
C MET A 189 -0.21 -1.00 -3.72
N MET A 190 0.66 -0.50 -2.83
CA MET A 190 1.72 -1.28 -2.22
C MET A 190 1.16 -2.53 -1.53
N LEU A 191 0.11 -2.38 -0.72
CA LEU A 191 -0.51 -3.51 -0.01
C LEU A 191 -1.07 -4.57 -0.98
N LEU A 192 -1.65 -4.16 -2.11
CA LEU A 192 -2.10 -5.11 -3.15
C LEU A 192 -0.92 -5.88 -3.78
N LEU A 193 0.19 -5.20 -4.03
CA LEU A 193 1.39 -5.80 -4.62
C LEU A 193 2.08 -6.75 -3.65
N GLU A 194 2.27 -6.36 -2.39
CA GLU A 194 2.91 -7.20 -1.39
C GLU A 194 2.06 -8.43 -1.06
N ARG A 195 0.72 -8.31 -1.00
CA ARG A 195 -0.16 -9.48 -0.80
C ARG A 195 -0.04 -10.53 -1.90
N ARG A 196 0.29 -10.13 -3.14
CA ARG A 196 0.51 -11.07 -4.26
C ARG A 196 1.81 -11.86 -4.11
N ARG A 197 2.76 -11.40 -3.28
CA ARG A 197 4.11 -12.00 -3.15
C ARG A 197 4.20 -13.08 -2.07
N GLY A 198 3.23 -13.16 -1.16
CA GLY A 198 3.24 -14.06 0.00
C GLY A 198 3.33 -13.29 1.30
#